data_AF-A0A644TE99-F1
#
_entry.id   AF-A0A644TE99-F1
#
_cell.length_a   1.000
_cell.length_b   1.000
_cell.length_c   1.000
_cell.angle_alpha   90.00
_cell.angle_beta   90.00
_cell.angle_gamma   90.00
#
_symmetry.space_group_name_H-M   'P 1'
#
loop_
_entity.id
_entity.type
_entity.pdbx_description
1 polymer ?
#
loop_
_entity_poly.entity_id
_entity_poly.type
_entity_poly.pdbx_seq_one_letter_code
_entity_poly.pdbx_strand_id
1 'polypeptide(L)'
;MVAKKKKSLALAVCLFVLLVTLIPGTVRAADDDVDWNKGVLAYLVVDAGDAQTVIGSADTIHFRLYDLNGDPYSGSVSGYITDPDDEVTYVSISGGQGSYSIANFNFDKLGSYSIFLWDQYDNYAGGTVKVVEPVITLTGKPVVHSESKVSVKIADPDGRVLARQSITVDGTEVGAGSSNYTTLFDGTFTFTITPKKTGTVSIIYGGHVVGTVEVVPAYTPGSRIGAQAADNMQLSVEVAQSGWAKASTVILTRDDVVADAMVAVPLSKKYDAPILMTSSQRLSNEVLHEILNLGAETVYMIGGTGAISAEIESELQTFGITTQRLAGANRYDTAAQIAELVGPSDRVYLAYGYGEPDAIAVSSFAAAQGASILLTDTHSLPEETQNRLKQISPGEVVLLGGTGIISSAVETQLSGQYAVKRWGGADRYGTQQIIFQNLLTHEIPVYIASSLVSPQDAVQGKPKGDALLAAALAAKAGGCVMSVPQDSLPAAVSYSLLYNKGYISEATVVGNSESVQATLEYQIHELVKH
;
A
#
# COMPACT_ATOMS: atom_id res chain seq x y z
N MET A 1 -17.72 32.23 -42.71
CA MET A 1 -16.42 32.92 -42.67
C MET A 1 -16.22 33.87 -41.47
N VAL A 2 -17.12 33.91 -40.48
CA VAL A 2 -17.05 34.85 -39.33
C VAL A 2 -16.54 34.19 -38.03
N ALA A 3 -16.43 32.85 -37.98
CA ALA A 3 -16.03 32.12 -36.76
C ALA A 3 -14.51 31.87 -36.59
N LYS A 4 -13.67 32.12 -37.61
CA LYS A 4 -12.20 31.93 -37.53
C LYS A 4 -11.41 33.20 -37.14
N LYS A 5 -12.03 34.39 -37.15
CA LYS A 5 -11.36 35.67 -36.85
C LYS A 5 -11.38 36.09 -35.37
N LYS A 6 -12.21 35.48 -34.53
CA LYS A 6 -12.23 35.77 -33.07
C LYS A 6 -11.15 35.00 -32.29
N LYS A 7 -10.76 33.79 -32.74
CA LYS A 7 -9.68 33.02 -32.11
C LYS A 7 -8.27 33.56 -32.38
N SER A 8 -8.05 34.31 -33.46
CA SER A 8 -6.73 34.91 -33.75
C SER A 8 -6.49 36.25 -33.06
N LEU A 9 -7.55 36.94 -32.59
CA LEU A 9 -7.42 38.24 -31.93
C LEU A 9 -7.10 38.07 -30.43
N ALA A 10 -7.67 37.06 -29.77
CA ALA A 10 -7.33 36.73 -28.38
C ALA A 10 -5.89 36.19 -28.24
N LEU A 11 -5.45 35.32 -29.17
CA LEU A 11 -4.08 34.79 -29.19
C LEU A 11 -3.03 35.86 -29.54
N ALA A 12 -3.40 36.87 -30.34
CA ALA A 12 -2.49 37.97 -30.69
C ALA A 12 -2.34 39.02 -29.57
N VAL A 13 -3.33 39.16 -28.68
CA VAL A 13 -3.25 40.08 -27.53
C VAL A 13 -2.48 39.43 -26.37
N CYS A 14 -2.63 38.12 -26.13
CA CYS A 14 -1.83 37.41 -25.13
C CYS A 14 -0.33 37.31 -25.48
N LEU A 15 0.02 37.19 -26.77
CA LEU A 15 1.43 37.16 -27.18
C LEU A 15 2.09 38.56 -27.16
N PHE A 16 1.32 39.64 -27.24
CA PHE A 16 1.85 41.00 -27.22
C PHE A 16 2.19 41.48 -25.80
N VAL A 17 1.55 40.95 -24.77
CA VAL A 17 1.86 41.29 -23.36
C VAL A 17 3.08 40.52 -22.85
N LEU A 18 3.37 39.33 -23.40
CA LEU A 18 4.50 38.51 -22.96
C LEU A 18 5.86 38.94 -23.56
N LEU A 19 5.87 39.85 -24.55
CA LEU A 19 7.09 40.27 -25.26
C LEU A 19 7.52 41.73 -24.99
N VAL A 20 6.73 42.51 -24.23
CA VAL A 20 7.04 43.93 -23.94
C VAL A 20 7.91 44.11 -22.68
N THR A 21 8.23 43.04 -21.95
CA THR A 21 9.13 43.13 -20.78
C THR A 21 10.63 43.14 -21.12
N LEU A 22 11.04 43.18 -22.40
CA LEU A 22 12.46 43.05 -22.78
C LEU A 22 13.02 44.04 -23.83
N ILE A 23 12.33 45.14 -24.19
CA ILE A 23 12.92 46.18 -25.05
C ILE A 23 12.56 47.58 -24.53
N PRO A 24 13.52 48.41 -24.09
CA PRO A 24 13.23 49.81 -23.81
C PRO A 24 13.05 50.56 -25.12
N GLY A 25 11.87 51.14 -25.29
CA GLY A 25 11.58 52.13 -26.34
C GLY A 25 10.78 51.60 -27.52
N THR A 26 9.45 51.72 -27.44
CA THR A 26 8.64 52.03 -28.64
C THR A 26 7.62 53.11 -28.28
N VAL A 27 7.75 54.24 -28.98
CA VAL A 27 6.88 55.41 -28.88
C VAL A 27 5.58 55.10 -29.61
N ARG A 28 4.44 55.23 -28.93
CA ARG A 28 3.12 55.33 -29.56
C ARG A 28 2.71 56.81 -29.54
N ALA A 29 2.23 57.29 -30.69
CA ALA A 29 1.81 58.67 -30.89
C ALA A 29 0.77 59.09 -29.85
N ALA A 30 1.02 60.24 -29.22
CA ALA A 30 0.17 60.87 -28.22
C ALA A 30 -1.15 61.33 -28.84
N ASP A 31 -2.24 61.02 -28.16
CA ASP A 31 -3.47 61.81 -28.24
C ASP A 31 -3.31 62.92 -27.19
N ASP A 32 -3.45 64.19 -27.61
CA ASP A 32 -2.96 65.37 -26.88
C ASP A 32 -3.83 65.77 -25.66
N ASP A 33 -4.59 64.84 -25.07
CA ASP A 33 -5.47 65.08 -23.90
C ASP A 33 -5.10 64.26 -22.64
N VAL A 34 -4.03 63.46 -22.67
CA VAL A 34 -3.60 62.69 -21.50
C VAL A 34 -2.78 63.57 -20.58
N ASP A 35 -3.36 64.24 -19.59
CA ASP A 35 -2.60 64.99 -18.57
C ASP A 35 -1.55 64.10 -17.85
N TRP A 36 -0.30 64.05 -18.36
CA TRP A 36 0.80 63.20 -17.88
C TRP A 36 1.19 63.46 -16.41
N ASN A 37 0.65 64.52 -15.80
CA ASN A 37 0.81 64.83 -14.37
C ASN A 37 -0.24 64.17 -13.47
N LYS A 38 -1.21 63.44 -14.03
CA LYS A 38 -2.15 62.59 -13.29
C LYS A 38 -1.69 61.16 -13.46
N GLY A 39 -1.10 60.58 -12.41
CA GLY A 39 -0.50 59.23 -12.44
C GLY A 39 -1.36 58.21 -13.18
N VAL A 40 -0.82 57.70 -14.29
CA VAL A 40 -1.46 56.75 -15.21
C VAL A 40 -1.29 55.33 -14.67
N LEU A 41 -2.36 54.55 -14.53
CA LEU A 41 -2.27 53.15 -14.07
C LEU A 41 -1.31 52.35 -14.96
N ALA A 42 -0.29 51.71 -14.35
CA ALA A 42 0.76 51.02 -15.09
C ALA A 42 0.86 49.53 -14.77
N TYR A 43 0.98 49.17 -13.49
CA TYR A 43 1.14 47.77 -13.10
C TYR A 43 0.55 47.48 -11.72
N LEU A 44 0.26 46.20 -11.52
CA LEU A 44 -0.31 45.63 -10.30
C LEU A 44 0.70 44.66 -9.68
N VAL A 45 0.81 44.70 -8.36
CA VAL A 45 1.56 43.70 -7.58
C VAL A 45 0.62 43.14 -6.52
N VAL A 46 0.27 41.86 -6.63
CA VAL A 46 -0.48 41.17 -5.57
C VAL A 46 0.43 41.08 -4.33
N ASP A 47 -0.10 41.39 -3.16
CA ASP A 47 0.68 41.27 -1.93
C ASP A 47 1.14 39.82 -1.75
N ALA A 48 2.36 39.62 -1.23
CA ALA A 48 2.96 38.28 -1.10
C ALA A 48 2.14 37.32 -0.20
N GLY A 49 1.23 37.87 0.62
CA GLY A 49 0.25 37.09 1.38
C GLY A 49 -0.82 36.44 0.50
N ASP A 50 -1.23 37.13 -0.57
CA ASP A 50 -2.43 36.81 -1.34
C ASP A 50 -2.11 36.34 -2.77
N ALA A 51 -0.83 36.31 -3.15
CA ALA A 51 -0.38 35.76 -4.43
C ALA A 51 -0.69 34.26 -4.59
N GLN A 52 -0.91 33.56 -3.47
CA GLN A 52 -1.36 32.17 -3.43
C GLN A 52 -2.45 32.01 -2.38
N THR A 53 -3.49 31.24 -2.72
CA THR A 53 -4.54 30.82 -1.79
C THR A 53 -4.93 29.36 -2.06
N VAL A 54 -5.77 28.80 -1.21
CA VAL A 54 -6.28 27.42 -1.29
C VAL A 54 -7.68 27.39 -1.89
N ILE A 55 -8.00 26.31 -2.61
CA ILE A 55 -9.34 26.11 -3.16
C ILE A 55 -10.42 26.11 -2.07
N GLY A 56 -11.57 26.71 -2.36
CA GLY A 56 -12.70 26.82 -1.45
C GLY A 56 -12.57 27.94 -0.41
N SER A 57 -11.50 28.72 -0.44
CA SER A 57 -11.38 29.93 0.37
C SER A 57 -12.24 31.07 -0.20
N ALA A 58 -12.74 31.89 0.72
CA ALA A 58 -13.34 33.17 0.41
C ALA A 58 -12.44 34.26 1.01
N ASP A 59 -11.46 34.69 0.23
CA ASP A 59 -10.40 35.58 0.69
C ASP A 59 -10.59 37.01 0.19
N THR A 60 -9.99 37.94 0.93
CA THR A 60 -9.75 39.30 0.44
C THR A 60 -8.39 39.32 -0.21
N ILE A 61 -8.33 39.65 -1.49
CA ILE A 61 -7.08 39.78 -2.24
C ILE A 61 -6.60 41.21 -2.06
N HIS A 62 -5.45 41.41 -1.43
CA HIS A 62 -4.78 42.70 -1.34
C HIS A 62 -3.71 42.84 -2.43
N PHE A 63 -3.66 44.01 -3.04
CA PHE A 63 -2.69 44.31 -4.08
C PHE A 63 -2.35 45.80 -4.12
N ARG A 64 -1.21 46.08 -4.72
CA ARG A 64 -0.69 47.43 -4.90
C ARG A 64 -0.73 47.84 -6.35
N LEU A 65 -1.17 49.08 -6.58
CA LEU A 65 -1.21 49.69 -7.91
C LEU A 65 -0.20 50.82 -7.99
N TYR A 66 0.49 50.90 -9.12
CA TYR A 66 1.53 51.88 -9.38
C TYR A 66 1.27 52.58 -10.70
N ASP A 67 1.74 53.82 -10.78
CA ASP A 67 1.73 54.57 -12.02
C ASP A 67 3.01 54.33 -12.86
N LEU A 68 3.09 54.97 -14.03
CA LEU A 68 4.23 54.84 -14.95
C LEU A 68 5.56 55.33 -14.36
N ASN A 69 5.55 56.16 -13.32
CA ASN A 69 6.74 56.63 -12.63
C ASN A 69 7.14 55.70 -11.47
N GLY A 70 6.33 54.68 -11.18
CA GLY A 70 6.51 53.78 -10.04
C GLY A 70 5.97 54.35 -8.73
N ASP A 71 5.22 55.46 -8.77
CA ASP A 71 4.58 56.04 -7.61
C ASP A 71 3.24 55.34 -7.31
N PRO A 72 2.77 55.32 -6.05
CA PRO A 72 1.49 54.73 -5.68
C PRO A 72 0.31 55.33 -6.47
N TYR A 73 -0.42 54.50 -7.23
CA TYR A 73 -1.54 54.96 -8.05
C TYR A 73 -2.74 55.36 -7.18
N SER A 74 -3.25 56.58 -7.38
CA SER A 74 -4.41 57.12 -6.66
C SER A 74 -5.55 57.44 -7.62
N GLY A 75 -6.44 56.46 -7.85
CA GLY A 75 -7.64 56.64 -8.65
C GLY A 75 -8.60 55.46 -8.52
N SER A 76 -9.83 55.63 -8.98
CA SER A 76 -10.77 54.49 -9.06
C SER A 76 -10.36 53.55 -10.19
N VAL A 77 -10.57 52.26 -9.97
CA VAL A 77 -10.34 51.21 -10.97
C VAL A 77 -11.56 50.29 -11.03
N SER A 78 -11.82 49.75 -12.21
CA SER A 78 -12.78 48.66 -12.45
C SER A 78 -12.00 47.41 -12.87
N GLY A 79 -12.59 46.23 -12.71
CA GLY A 79 -11.87 45.01 -13.02
C GLY A 79 -12.74 43.76 -13.08
N TYR A 80 -12.14 42.71 -13.63
CA TYR A 80 -12.65 41.35 -13.56
C TYR A 80 -11.52 40.38 -13.23
N ILE A 81 -11.90 39.19 -12.77
CA ILE A 81 -11.01 38.04 -12.61
C ILE A 81 -11.39 37.00 -13.66
N THR A 82 -10.42 36.40 -14.33
CA THR A 82 -10.62 35.17 -15.10
C THR A 82 -10.18 33.96 -14.30
N ASP A 83 -11.00 32.91 -14.31
CA ASP A 83 -10.63 31.61 -13.76
C ASP A 83 -9.69 30.85 -14.73
N PRO A 84 -9.19 29.66 -14.33
CA PRO A 84 -8.31 28.84 -15.18
C PRO A 84 -8.91 28.34 -16.50
N ASP A 85 -10.24 28.41 -16.65
CA ASP A 85 -10.97 28.06 -17.88
C ASP A 85 -11.33 29.32 -18.72
N ASP A 86 -10.74 30.46 -18.37
CA ASP A 86 -10.97 31.79 -18.98
C ASP A 86 -12.39 32.35 -18.76
N GLU A 87 -13.16 31.84 -17.78
CA GLU A 87 -14.47 32.41 -17.44
C GLU A 87 -14.31 33.70 -16.62
N VAL A 88 -15.09 34.72 -17.00
CA VAL A 88 -14.93 36.10 -16.49
C VAL A 88 -15.92 36.38 -15.36
N THR A 89 -15.40 36.84 -14.22
CA THR A 89 -16.19 37.35 -13.09
C THR A 89 -15.84 38.81 -12.81
N TYR A 90 -16.79 39.73 -12.97
CA TYR A 90 -16.61 41.13 -12.61
C TYR A 90 -16.59 41.30 -11.09
N VAL A 91 -15.64 42.08 -10.58
CA VAL A 91 -15.38 42.22 -9.15
C VAL A 91 -15.50 43.67 -8.68
N SER A 92 -15.91 43.83 -7.42
CA SER A 92 -15.88 45.14 -6.76
C SER A 92 -14.50 45.38 -6.15
N ILE A 93 -13.89 46.51 -6.49
CA ILE A 93 -12.55 46.87 -6.02
C ILE A 93 -12.67 48.08 -5.09
N SER A 94 -12.01 48.01 -3.94
CA SER A 94 -11.94 49.08 -2.97
C SER A 94 -10.49 49.48 -2.73
N GLY A 95 -10.19 50.76 -2.56
CA GLY A 95 -8.83 51.20 -2.31
C GLY A 95 -8.52 52.62 -2.75
N GLY A 96 -7.25 52.99 -2.61
CA GLY A 96 -6.69 54.28 -2.98
C GLY A 96 -5.24 54.40 -2.53
N GLN A 97 -4.53 55.42 -3.02
CA GLN A 97 -3.13 55.71 -2.64
C GLN A 97 -2.22 54.48 -2.76
N GLY A 98 -2.38 53.75 -3.86
CA GLY A 98 -1.64 52.54 -4.20
C GLY A 98 -2.06 51.27 -3.47
N SER A 99 -2.97 51.29 -2.50
CA SER A 99 -3.42 50.09 -1.77
C SER A 99 -4.88 49.75 -2.10
N TYR A 100 -5.11 48.57 -2.64
CA TYR A 100 -6.43 48.14 -3.12
C TYR A 100 -6.73 46.70 -2.70
N SER A 101 -8.01 46.33 -2.72
CA SER A 101 -8.45 44.97 -2.46
C SER A 101 -9.72 44.58 -3.22
N ILE A 102 -9.84 43.27 -3.43
CA ILE A 102 -11.06 42.58 -3.88
C ILE A 102 -11.52 41.70 -2.73
N ALA A 103 -12.69 41.99 -2.15
CA ALA A 103 -13.17 41.28 -0.97
C ALA A 103 -14.02 40.07 -1.33
N ASN A 104 -13.84 38.97 -0.57
CA ASN A 104 -14.67 37.76 -0.59
C ASN A 104 -14.80 37.11 -1.97
N PHE A 105 -13.72 37.05 -2.73
CA PHE A 105 -13.72 36.31 -3.99
C PHE A 105 -13.66 34.81 -3.68
N ASN A 106 -14.54 34.02 -4.30
CA ASN A 106 -14.60 32.58 -4.12
C ASN A 106 -13.71 31.89 -5.16
N PHE A 107 -12.70 31.17 -4.70
CA PHE A 107 -11.79 30.41 -5.56
C PHE A 107 -12.22 28.94 -5.63
N ASP A 108 -13.01 28.56 -6.65
CA ASP A 108 -13.66 27.25 -6.77
C ASP A 108 -12.96 26.27 -7.73
N LYS A 109 -11.90 26.71 -8.40
CA LYS A 109 -11.06 25.90 -9.29
C LYS A 109 -9.58 26.01 -8.95
N LEU A 110 -8.83 24.91 -9.15
CA LEU A 110 -7.38 24.90 -9.05
C LEU A 110 -6.74 25.54 -10.28
N GLY A 111 -5.66 26.30 -10.08
CA GLY A 111 -4.91 26.92 -11.17
C GLY A 111 -4.70 28.41 -10.97
N SER A 112 -4.31 29.09 -12.05
CA SER A 112 -4.02 30.52 -12.02
C SER A 112 -5.25 31.34 -12.39
N TYR A 113 -5.62 32.26 -11.51
CA TYR A 113 -6.63 33.28 -11.76
C TYR A 113 -5.91 34.55 -12.19
N SER A 114 -6.40 35.19 -13.24
CA SER A 114 -5.84 36.46 -13.70
C SER A 114 -6.74 37.61 -13.29
N ILE A 115 -6.17 38.59 -12.60
CA ILE A 115 -6.82 39.86 -12.26
C ILE A 115 -6.56 40.81 -13.42
N PHE A 116 -7.61 41.42 -13.95
CA PHE A 116 -7.51 42.43 -14.99
C PHE A 116 -8.24 43.70 -14.56
N LEU A 117 -7.50 44.81 -14.49
CA LEU A 117 -8.00 46.10 -14.04
C LEU A 117 -7.85 47.16 -15.12
N TRP A 118 -8.77 48.12 -15.14
CA TRP A 118 -8.66 49.34 -15.93
C TRP A 118 -9.10 50.58 -15.16
N ASP A 119 -8.50 51.72 -15.48
CA ASP A 119 -8.93 53.03 -14.99
C ASP A 119 -9.95 53.70 -15.93
N GLN A 120 -10.35 54.94 -15.61
CA GLN A 120 -11.30 55.71 -16.42
C GLN A 120 -10.77 56.16 -17.79
N TYR A 121 -9.48 55.95 -18.06
CA TYR A 121 -8.79 56.36 -19.29
C TYR A 121 -8.32 55.16 -20.12
N ASP A 122 -8.86 53.98 -19.86
CA ASP A 122 -8.52 52.72 -20.54
C ASP A 122 -7.03 52.32 -20.40
N ASN A 123 -6.39 52.67 -19.29
CA ASN A 123 -5.09 52.11 -18.93
C ASN A 123 -5.28 50.82 -18.14
N TYR A 124 -4.41 49.83 -18.35
CA TYR A 124 -4.62 48.48 -17.83
C TYR A 124 -3.50 48.04 -16.88
N ALA A 125 -3.87 47.28 -15.86
CA ALA A 125 -2.94 46.55 -15.02
C ALA A 125 -3.46 45.13 -14.80
N GLY A 126 -2.55 44.18 -14.65
CA GLY A 126 -2.92 42.80 -14.38
C GLY A 126 -1.97 42.12 -13.40
N GLY A 127 -2.48 41.10 -12.74
CA GLY A 127 -1.69 40.21 -11.90
C GLY A 127 -2.37 38.85 -11.79
N THR A 128 -1.78 37.97 -11.00
CA THR A 128 -2.23 36.59 -10.90
C THR A 128 -2.29 36.13 -9.46
N VAL A 129 -3.31 35.34 -9.15
CA VAL A 129 -3.42 34.60 -7.89
C VAL A 129 -3.41 33.11 -8.23
N LYS A 130 -2.56 32.35 -7.54
CA LYS A 130 -2.49 30.89 -7.73
C LYS A 130 -3.36 30.20 -6.68
N VAL A 131 -4.26 29.34 -7.14
CA VAL A 131 -5.12 28.51 -6.28
C VAL A 131 -4.58 27.09 -6.26
N VAL A 132 -4.32 26.59 -5.06
CA VAL A 132 -3.71 25.27 -4.83
C VAL A 132 -4.58 24.42 -3.90
N GLU A 133 -4.29 23.13 -3.84
CA GLU A 133 -4.89 22.26 -2.82
C GLU A 133 -4.27 22.56 -1.46
N PRO A 134 -5.06 22.50 -0.37
CA PRO A 134 -4.50 22.55 0.96
C PRO A 134 -3.73 21.25 1.27
N VAL A 135 -2.77 21.34 2.19
CA VAL A 135 -2.07 20.20 2.77
C VAL A 135 -2.82 19.75 4.03
N ILE A 136 -3.25 18.49 4.04
CA ILE A 136 -3.90 17.87 5.18
C ILE A 136 -2.93 16.93 5.90
N THR A 137 -2.79 17.10 7.22
CA THR A 137 -2.11 16.12 8.07
C THR A 137 -3.14 15.46 8.99
N LEU A 138 -3.19 14.13 8.98
CA LEU A 138 -4.16 13.33 9.74
C LEU A 138 -3.47 12.53 10.84
N THR A 139 -4.14 12.34 11.97
CA THR A 139 -3.71 11.45 13.04
C THR A 139 -4.91 10.71 13.63
N GLY A 140 -4.80 9.39 13.72
CA GLY A 140 -5.91 8.49 14.08
C GLY A 140 -6.53 7.85 12.85
N LYS A 141 -7.04 6.62 13.02
CA LYS A 141 -7.76 5.85 11.99
C LYS A 141 -9.12 5.44 12.55
N PRO A 142 -10.24 5.76 11.89
CA PRO A 142 -11.54 5.25 12.27
C PRO A 142 -11.61 3.73 12.16
N VAL A 143 -12.20 3.09 13.16
CA VAL A 143 -12.36 1.63 13.24
C VAL A 143 -13.85 1.28 13.18
N VAL A 144 -14.23 0.30 12.36
CA VAL A 144 -15.62 -0.18 12.25
C VAL A 144 -16.17 -0.53 13.64
N HIS A 145 -17.39 -0.09 13.94
CA HIS A 145 -18.10 -0.32 15.21
C HIS A 145 -17.41 0.20 16.48
N SER A 146 -16.35 0.99 16.35
CA SER A 146 -15.61 1.55 17.48
C SER A 146 -15.60 3.08 17.40
N GLU A 147 -15.79 3.72 18.55
CA GLU A 147 -15.69 5.17 18.66
C GLU A 147 -14.23 5.60 18.47
N SER A 148 -13.97 6.30 17.38
CA SER A 148 -12.62 6.65 16.94
C SER A 148 -12.43 8.16 16.92
N LYS A 149 -11.33 8.62 17.52
CA LYS A 149 -10.94 10.03 17.54
C LYS A 149 -9.90 10.30 16.45
N VAL A 150 -10.18 11.28 15.58
CA VAL A 150 -9.28 11.67 14.48
C VAL A 150 -8.96 13.15 14.60
N SER A 151 -7.66 13.47 14.59
CA SER A 151 -7.15 14.84 14.56
C SER A 151 -6.71 15.18 13.14
N VAL A 152 -7.09 16.36 12.67
CA VAL A 152 -6.81 16.86 11.33
C VAL A 152 -6.16 18.23 11.46
N LYS A 153 -5.10 18.49 10.68
CA LYS A 153 -4.50 19.81 10.51
C LYS A 153 -4.58 20.21 9.04
N ILE A 154 -5.00 21.44 8.78
CA ILE A 154 -5.14 21.99 7.43
C ILE A 154 -4.25 23.23 7.30
N ALA A 155 -3.41 23.24 6.28
CA ALA A 155 -2.53 24.35 5.93
C ALA A 155 -2.46 24.53 4.40
N ASP A 156 -1.96 25.65 3.94
CA ASP A 156 -1.54 25.80 2.55
C ASP A 156 -0.19 25.09 2.29
N PRO A 157 0.25 24.95 1.02
CA PRO A 157 1.55 24.35 0.69
C PRO A 157 2.77 25.10 1.24
N ASP A 158 2.62 26.37 1.63
CA ASP A 158 3.68 27.18 2.25
C ASP A 158 3.71 27.01 3.79
N GLY A 159 2.82 26.17 4.34
CA GLY A 159 2.73 25.87 5.76
C GLY A 159 1.91 26.87 6.57
N ARG A 160 1.23 27.83 5.94
CA ARG A 160 0.31 28.76 6.62
C ARG A 160 -0.96 28.02 6.99
N VAL A 161 -1.33 28.09 8.25
CA VAL A 161 -2.46 27.32 8.77
C VAL A 161 -3.79 27.95 8.38
N LEU A 162 -4.76 27.11 8.02
CA LEU A 162 -6.13 27.54 7.76
C LEU A 162 -6.88 27.66 9.09
N ALA A 163 -6.68 28.76 9.79
CA ALA A 163 -7.28 29.02 11.09
C ALA A 163 -8.75 29.44 10.98
N ARG A 164 -9.58 28.98 11.93
CA ARG A 164 -11.00 29.38 12.07
C ARG A 164 -11.86 29.12 10.83
N GLN A 165 -11.51 28.11 10.05
CA GLN A 165 -12.24 27.70 8.86
C GLN A 165 -13.30 26.66 9.19
N SER A 166 -14.44 26.71 8.50
CA SER A 166 -15.49 25.69 8.63
C SER A 166 -15.15 24.50 7.74
N ILE A 167 -15.10 23.31 8.34
CA ILE A 167 -14.78 22.05 7.69
C ILE A 167 -15.96 21.10 7.88
N THR A 168 -16.39 20.44 6.81
CA THR A 168 -17.38 19.36 6.89
C THR A 168 -16.64 18.02 6.89
N VAL A 169 -16.96 17.18 7.86
CA VAL A 169 -16.56 15.76 7.87
C VAL A 169 -17.76 14.96 7.39
N ASP A 170 -17.62 14.27 6.28
CA ASP A 170 -18.66 13.42 5.69
C ASP A 170 -18.32 11.94 5.87
N GLY A 171 -19.04 11.27 6.77
CA GLY A 171 -18.93 9.83 7.02
C GLY A 171 -20.08 9.02 6.43
N THR A 172 -20.87 9.57 5.52
CA THR A 172 -22.07 8.90 4.96
C THR A 172 -21.73 7.59 4.25
N GLU A 173 -20.61 7.53 3.53
CA GLU A 173 -20.14 6.32 2.84
C GLU A 173 -20.00 5.15 3.82
N VAL A 174 -19.50 5.41 5.04
CA VAL A 174 -19.24 4.40 6.08
C VAL A 174 -20.40 4.21 7.06
N GLY A 175 -21.58 4.71 6.72
CA GLY A 175 -22.79 4.60 7.55
C GLY A 175 -22.76 5.47 8.81
N ALA A 176 -21.86 6.44 8.85
CA ALA A 176 -21.88 7.54 9.82
C ALA A 176 -22.61 8.76 9.22
N GLY A 177 -22.83 9.80 10.02
CA GLY A 177 -23.43 11.07 9.56
C GLY A 177 -22.39 12.05 9.00
N SER A 178 -22.85 13.23 8.61
CA SER A 178 -21.98 14.39 8.34
C SER A 178 -22.08 15.42 9.47
N SER A 179 -20.95 16.04 9.82
CA SER A 179 -20.82 17.02 10.89
C SER A 179 -19.88 18.15 10.49
N ASN A 180 -20.18 19.37 10.94
CA ASN A 180 -19.33 20.54 10.72
C ASN A 180 -18.44 20.81 11.94
N TYR A 181 -17.20 21.20 11.66
CA TYR A 181 -16.17 21.57 12.63
C TYR A 181 -15.58 22.92 12.26
N THR A 182 -14.95 23.58 13.23
CA THR A 182 -14.17 24.79 13.00
C THR A 182 -12.72 24.55 13.41
N THR A 183 -11.78 24.86 12.53
CA THR A 183 -10.36 24.76 12.87
C THR A 183 -9.98 25.75 13.98
N LEU A 184 -9.09 25.32 14.86
CA LEU A 184 -8.45 26.17 15.86
C LEU A 184 -7.48 27.15 15.18
N PHE A 185 -6.88 28.03 15.99
CA PHE A 185 -5.92 29.02 15.50
C PHE A 185 -4.65 28.42 14.87
N ASP A 186 -4.35 27.17 15.18
CA ASP A 186 -3.22 26.41 14.60
C ASP A 186 -3.62 25.57 13.38
N GLY A 187 -4.85 25.74 12.87
CA GLY A 187 -5.39 24.99 11.73
C GLY A 187 -5.84 23.57 12.06
N THR A 188 -5.86 23.17 13.33
CA THR A 188 -6.28 21.83 13.74
C THR A 188 -7.76 21.74 14.09
N PHE A 189 -8.37 20.57 13.91
CA PHE A 189 -9.63 20.22 14.56
C PHE A 189 -9.63 18.72 14.87
N THR A 190 -10.53 18.31 15.75
CA THR A 190 -10.68 16.89 16.11
C THR A 190 -12.14 16.51 16.05
N PHE A 191 -12.40 15.34 15.46
CA PHE A 191 -13.73 14.75 15.42
C PHE A 191 -13.71 13.34 15.98
N THR A 192 -14.88 12.88 16.38
CA THR A 192 -15.13 11.51 16.81
C THR A 192 -16.16 10.89 15.86
N ILE A 193 -15.93 9.65 15.45
CA ILE A 193 -16.81 8.93 14.52
C ILE A 193 -16.93 7.46 14.93
N THR A 194 -18.10 6.87 14.71
CA THR A 194 -18.33 5.41 14.85
C THR A 194 -18.84 4.86 13.53
N PRO A 195 -17.93 4.45 12.63
CA PRO A 195 -18.29 3.84 11.35
C PRO A 195 -19.06 2.54 11.54
N LYS A 196 -19.96 2.21 10.59
CA LYS A 196 -20.72 0.95 10.61
C LYS A 196 -20.18 -0.09 9.64
N LYS A 197 -19.29 0.30 8.73
CA LYS A 197 -18.67 -0.53 7.70
C LYS A 197 -17.40 0.16 7.20
N THR A 198 -16.59 -0.55 6.44
CA THR A 198 -15.41 -0.01 5.76
C THR A 198 -15.79 0.99 4.66
N GLY A 199 -14.83 1.81 4.24
CA GLY A 199 -14.98 2.87 3.23
C GLY A 199 -14.18 4.12 3.62
N THR A 200 -14.53 5.28 3.06
CA THR A 200 -13.81 6.53 3.34
C THR A 200 -14.65 7.58 4.07
N VAL A 201 -13.97 8.35 4.93
CA VAL A 201 -14.51 9.57 5.52
C VAL A 201 -13.89 10.76 4.78
N SER A 202 -14.71 11.61 4.20
CA SER A 202 -14.24 12.78 3.44
C SER A 202 -14.12 14.02 4.33
N ILE A 203 -13.03 14.76 4.17
CA ILE A 203 -12.80 16.07 4.75
C ILE A 203 -13.05 17.10 3.66
N ILE A 204 -14.05 17.95 3.88
CA ILE A 204 -14.55 18.89 2.88
C ILE A 204 -14.33 20.32 3.37
N TYR A 205 -13.70 21.14 2.54
CA TYR A 205 -13.49 22.57 2.76
C TYR A 205 -13.99 23.35 1.55
N GLY A 206 -14.80 24.40 1.78
CA GLY A 206 -15.37 25.22 0.72
C GLY A 206 -16.18 24.44 -0.34
N GLY A 207 -16.73 23.27 0.00
CA GLY A 207 -17.45 22.40 -0.93
C GLY A 207 -16.57 21.40 -1.70
N HIS A 208 -15.25 21.40 -1.50
CA HIS A 208 -14.31 20.50 -2.15
C HIS A 208 -13.79 19.44 -1.18
N VAL A 209 -13.67 18.19 -1.62
CA VAL A 209 -12.99 17.15 -0.86
C VAL A 209 -11.50 17.45 -0.87
N VAL A 210 -10.96 17.81 0.29
CA VAL A 210 -9.55 18.20 0.45
C VAL A 210 -8.71 17.13 1.14
N GLY A 211 -9.35 16.10 1.70
CA GLY A 211 -8.67 14.93 2.25
C GLY A 211 -9.65 13.80 2.52
N THR A 212 -9.13 12.58 2.68
CA THR A 212 -9.92 11.41 3.04
C THR A 212 -9.23 10.63 4.16
N VAL A 213 -10.03 9.92 4.95
CA VAL A 213 -9.55 9.02 6.01
C VAL A 213 -10.17 7.64 5.77
N GLU A 214 -9.35 6.62 5.57
CA GLU A 214 -9.84 5.25 5.43
C GLU A 214 -10.32 4.70 6.78
N VAL A 215 -11.48 4.04 6.75
CA VAL A 215 -12.00 3.30 7.88
C VAL A 215 -11.47 1.88 7.84
N VAL A 216 -10.76 1.50 8.90
CA VAL A 216 -10.22 0.15 9.08
C VAL A 216 -11.27 -0.76 9.76
N PRO A 217 -11.28 -2.07 9.49
CA PRO A 217 -12.14 -3.04 10.17
C PRO A 217 -11.91 -3.04 11.69
N ALA A 218 -12.85 -3.61 12.44
CA ALA A 218 -12.58 -3.97 13.82
C ALA A 218 -11.70 -5.21 13.86
N TYR A 219 -10.67 -5.19 14.72
CA TYR A 219 -9.90 -6.41 14.98
C TYR A 219 -10.76 -7.48 15.64
N THR A 220 -10.70 -8.71 15.13
CA THR A 220 -11.30 -9.88 15.77
C THR A 220 -10.23 -10.92 16.13
N PRO A 221 -10.15 -11.37 17.39
CA PRO A 221 -9.33 -12.53 17.73
C PRO A 221 -9.84 -13.77 17.00
N GLY A 222 -8.99 -14.38 16.18
CA GLY A 222 -9.30 -15.65 15.54
C GLY A 222 -9.24 -16.80 16.53
N SER A 223 -10.00 -17.87 16.26
CA SER A 223 -9.96 -19.07 17.10
C SER A 223 -8.75 -19.93 16.73
N ARG A 224 -7.93 -20.30 17.72
CA ARG A 224 -6.77 -21.18 17.51
C ARG A 224 -7.15 -22.47 16.77
N ILE A 225 -6.36 -22.81 15.76
CA ILE A 225 -6.46 -24.05 14.98
C ILE A 225 -5.35 -25.01 15.47
N GLY A 226 -5.64 -26.30 15.65
CA GLY A 226 -4.60 -27.24 16.07
C GLY A 226 -4.35 -27.29 17.58
N ALA A 227 -5.25 -26.74 18.41
CA ALA A 227 -5.02 -26.60 19.85
C ALA A 227 -4.76 -27.95 20.56
N GLN A 228 -5.35 -29.03 20.04
CA GLN A 228 -5.24 -30.39 20.56
C GLN A 228 -4.46 -31.33 19.62
N ALA A 229 -3.84 -30.80 18.56
CA ALA A 229 -3.07 -31.60 17.62
C ALA A 229 -1.86 -32.21 18.34
N ALA A 230 -1.77 -33.54 18.33
CA ALA A 230 -0.68 -34.28 18.96
C ALA A 230 0.58 -34.30 18.10
N ASP A 231 0.42 -34.22 16.78
CA ASP A 231 1.52 -34.23 15.81
C ASP A 231 1.18 -33.41 14.55
N ASN A 232 2.14 -33.37 13.62
CA ASN A 232 2.02 -32.65 12.36
C ASN A 232 0.95 -33.22 11.42
N MET A 233 0.65 -34.52 11.51
CA MET A 233 -0.36 -35.17 10.66
C MET A 233 -1.77 -34.72 11.10
N GLN A 234 -2.06 -34.81 12.40
CA GLN A 234 -3.30 -34.32 12.97
C GLN A 234 -3.46 -32.80 12.76
N LEU A 235 -2.38 -32.03 12.97
CA LEU A 235 -2.42 -30.59 12.70
C LEU A 235 -2.76 -30.28 11.24
N SER A 236 -2.20 -31.04 10.29
CA SER A 236 -2.48 -30.85 8.87
C SER A 236 -3.95 -31.12 8.52
N VAL A 237 -4.58 -32.11 9.17
CA VAL A 237 -6.01 -32.41 9.03
C VAL A 237 -6.86 -31.28 9.62
N GLU A 238 -6.56 -30.81 10.83
CA GLU A 238 -7.30 -29.70 11.47
C GLU A 238 -7.20 -28.40 10.65
N VAL A 239 -6.01 -28.11 10.08
CA VAL A 239 -5.82 -26.96 9.17
C VAL A 239 -6.62 -27.14 7.88
N ALA A 240 -6.60 -28.33 7.27
CA ALA A 240 -7.39 -28.62 6.08
C ALA A 240 -8.89 -28.41 6.33
N GLN A 241 -9.42 -28.92 7.45
CA GLN A 241 -10.83 -28.76 7.81
C GLN A 241 -11.23 -27.31 8.09
N SER A 242 -10.30 -26.50 8.59
CA SER A 242 -10.54 -25.07 8.83
C SER A 242 -10.64 -24.24 7.53
N GLY A 243 -9.90 -24.64 6.49
CA GLY A 243 -9.82 -23.89 5.23
C GLY A 243 -10.69 -24.46 4.11
N TRP A 244 -10.88 -25.78 4.06
CA TRP A 244 -11.43 -26.48 2.90
C TRP A 244 -12.59 -27.40 3.29
N ALA A 245 -13.78 -27.10 2.77
CA ALA A 245 -14.90 -28.03 2.83
C ALA A 245 -14.77 -29.16 1.80
N LYS A 246 -14.15 -28.86 0.65
CA LYS A 246 -13.81 -29.77 -0.45
C LYS A 246 -12.53 -29.28 -1.14
N ALA A 247 -11.77 -30.20 -1.70
CA ALA A 247 -10.61 -29.90 -2.53
C ALA A 247 -10.40 -31.06 -3.52
N SER A 248 -10.44 -30.78 -4.83
CA SER A 248 -10.16 -31.79 -5.87
C SER A 248 -8.69 -32.21 -5.89
N THR A 249 -7.82 -31.37 -5.33
CA THR A 249 -6.38 -31.57 -5.27
C THR A 249 -5.92 -31.49 -3.83
N VAL A 250 -4.99 -32.37 -3.45
CA VAL A 250 -4.26 -32.32 -2.17
C VAL A 250 -2.76 -32.30 -2.45
N ILE A 251 -2.01 -31.55 -1.65
CA ILE A 251 -0.54 -31.63 -1.62
C ILE A 251 -0.15 -32.47 -0.41
N LEU A 252 0.59 -33.56 -0.63
CA LEU A 252 1.06 -34.46 0.41
C LEU A 252 2.56 -34.31 0.62
N THR A 253 2.98 -34.04 1.85
CA THR A 253 4.40 -33.95 2.25
C THR A 253 4.71 -34.88 3.43
N ARG A 254 5.98 -35.18 3.67
CA ARG A 254 6.43 -35.86 4.88
C ARG A 254 6.31 -34.96 6.13
N ASP A 255 6.12 -35.59 7.30
CA ASP A 255 5.86 -34.93 8.59
C ASP A 255 7.11 -34.55 9.39
N ASP A 256 8.29 -35.03 9.03
CA ASP A 256 9.52 -34.92 9.82
C ASP A 256 10.61 -34.04 9.17
N VAL A 257 10.51 -33.74 7.88
CA VAL A 257 11.43 -32.86 7.14
C VAL A 257 10.65 -32.02 6.13
N VAL A 258 10.44 -30.74 6.43
CA VAL A 258 9.63 -29.81 5.60
C VAL A 258 10.42 -29.11 4.50
N ALA A 259 11.70 -29.45 4.33
CA ALA A 259 12.64 -28.77 3.44
C ALA A 259 12.18 -28.74 1.97
N ASP A 260 11.59 -29.82 1.49
CA ASP A 260 11.14 -29.92 0.10
C ASP A 260 9.77 -29.24 -0.11
N ALA A 261 9.00 -29.03 0.96
CA ALA A 261 7.61 -28.57 0.90
C ALA A 261 7.42 -27.08 1.20
N MET A 262 8.42 -26.36 1.72
CA MET A 262 8.28 -24.92 2.00
C MET A 262 7.93 -24.07 0.77
N VAL A 263 8.32 -24.56 -0.42
CA VAL A 263 8.05 -23.89 -1.69
C VAL A 263 6.74 -24.34 -2.34
N ALA A 264 5.97 -25.22 -1.68
CA ALA A 264 4.70 -25.76 -2.19
C ALA A 264 3.49 -24.85 -1.93
N VAL A 265 3.61 -23.79 -1.13
CA VAL A 265 2.49 -22.89 -0.80
C VAL A 265 1.94 -22.16 -2.04
N PRO A 266 2.75 -21.64 -2.98
CA PRO A 266 2.22 -21.13 -4.25
C PRO A 266 1.45 -22.18 -5.07
N LEU A 267 1.89 -23.44 -5.01
CA LEU A 267 1.18 -24.56 -5.66
C LEU A 267 -0.16 -24.85 -4.97
N SER A 268 -0.18 -24.82 -3.63
CA SER A 268 -1.38 -24.95 -2.80
C SER A 268 -2.42 -23.90 -3.19
N LYS A 269 -2.01 -22.62 -3.31
CA LYS A 269 -2.91 -21.55 -3.75
C LYS A 269 -3.39 -21.72 -5.18
N LYS A 270 -2.51 -22.12 -6.11
CA LYS A 270 -2.86 -22.31 -7.52
C LYS A 270 -3.99 -23.33 -7.71
N TYR A 271 -3.94 -24.43 -6.98
CA TYR A 271 -4.94 -25.51 -7.08
C TYR A 271 -6.03 -25.44 -6.00
N ASP A 272 -6.05 -24.38 -5.19
CA ASP A 272 -6.89 -24.28 -4.00
C ASP A 272 -6.86 -25.57 -3.15
N ALA A 273 -5.65 -26.07 -2.90
CA ALA A 273 -5.40 -27.39 -2.32
C ALA A 273 -4.79 -27.29 -0.91
N PRO A 274 -5.29 -28.03 0.09
CA PRO A 274 -4.62 -28.11 1.38
C PRO A 274 -3.29 -28.86 1.28
N ILE A 275 -2.39 -28.56 2.21
CA ILE A 275 -1.18 -29.35 2.45
C ILE A 275 -1.47 -30.31 3.60
N LEU A 276 -1.43 -31.61 3.32
CA LEU A 276 -1.52 -32.68 4.31
C LEU A 276 -0.14 -33.32 4.53
N MET A 277 0.07 -33.86 5.73
CA MET A 277 1.33 -34.48 6.12
C MET A 277 1.18 -35.97 6.38
N THR A 278 2.22 -36.75 6.08
CA THR A 278 2.30 -38.19 6.33
C THR A 278 3.65 -38.58 6.89
N SER A 279 3.75 -39.70 7.60
CA SER A 279 5.05 -40.33 7.82
C SER A 279 5.64 -40.83 6.50
N SER A 280 6.97 -40.99 6.43
CA SER A 280 7.66 -41.35 5.19
C SER A 280 7.31 -42.74 4.64
N GLN A 281 6.83 -43.66 5.48
CA GLN A 281 6.58 -45.06 5.13
C GLN A 281 5.11 -45.47 5.27
N ARG A 282 4.28 -44.65 5.91
CA ARG A 282 2.89 -45.00 6.21
C ARG A 282 1.98 -43.79 6.17
N LEU A 283 0.92 -43.89 5.39
CA LEU A 283 -0.20 -42.97 5.42
C LEU A 283 -1.05 -43.29 6.65
N SER A 284 -1.29 -42.30 7.52
CA SER A 284 -2.17 -42.51 8.65
C SER A 284 -3.62 -42.59 8.17
N ASN A 285 -4.45 -43.39 8.85
CA ASN A 285 -5.87 -43.50 8.51
C ASN A 285 -6.59 -42.14 8.60
N GLU A 286 -6.17 -41.29 9.53
CA GLU A 286 -6.73 -39.94 9.68
C GLU A 286 -6.50 -39.08 8.45
N VAL A 287 -5.26 -39.05 7.93
CA VAL A 287 -4.91 -38.28 6.74
C VAL A 287 -5.60 -38.86 5.50
N LEU A 288 -5.64 -40.19 5.36
CA LEU A 288 -6.38 -40.84 4.29
C LEU A 288 -7.88 -40.50 4.34
N HIS A 289 -8.50 -40.56 5.52
CA HIS A 289 -9.90 -40.17 5.67
C HIS A 289 -10.13 -38.72 5.29
N GLU A 290 -9.23 -37.81 5.65
CA GLU A 290 -9.37 -36.40 5.26
C GLU A 290 -9.22 -36.20 3.75
N ILE A 291 -8.27 -36.87 3.10
CA ILE A 291 -8.12 -36.86 1.63
C ILE A 291 -9.43 -37.29 0.95
N LEU A 292 -10.06 -38.36 1.45
CA LEU A 292 -11.33 -38.87 0.92
C LEU A 292 -12.50 -37.92 1.26
N ASN A 293 -12.52 -37.35 2.46
CA ASN A 293 -13.57 -36.41 2.89
C ASN A 293 -13.55 -35.11 2.07
N LEU A 294 -12.36 -34.60 1.74
CA LEU A 294 -12.17 -33.48 0.82
C LEU A 294 -12.66 -33.79 -0.59
N GLY A 295 -12.82 -35.07 -0.95
CA GLY A 295 -13.16 -35.51 -2.30
C GLY A 295 -12.00 -35.33 -3.27
N ALA A 296 -10.77 -35.54 -2.81
CA ALA A 296 -9.59 -35.35 -3.63
C ALA A 296 -9.53 -36.39 -4.78
N GLU A 297 -9.33 -35.88 -5.99
CA GLU A 297 -9.13 -36.68 -7.20
C GLU A 297 -7.64 -36.81 -7.53
N THR A 298 -6.85 -35.80 -7.16
CA THR A 298 -5.41 -35.73 -7.42
C THR A 298 -4.63 -35.46 -6.14
N VAL A 299 -3.53 -36.19 -5.93
CA VAL A 299 -2.57 -35.93 -4.86
C VAL A 299 -1.19 -35.63 -5.46
N TYR A 300 -0.69 -34.42 -5.23
CA TYR A 300 0.69 -34.05 -5.52
C TYR A 300 1.58 -34.44 -4.34
N MET A 301 2.45 -35.42 -4.53
CA MET A 301 3.38 -35.86 -3.49
C MET A 301 4.71 -35.12 -3.62
N ILE A 302 5.10 -34.40 -2.57
CA ILE A 302 6.33 -33.61 -2.55
C ILE A 302 7.48 -34.48 -2.02
N GLY A 303 8.48 -34.68 -2.88
CA GLY A 303 9.68 -35.45 -2.57
C GLY A 303 9.69 -36.86 -3.15
N GLY A 304 10.90 -37.42 -3.26
CA GLY A 304 11.15 -38.73 -3.83
C GLY A 304 10.59 -39.88 -2.98
N THR A 305 10.83 -41.12 -3.40
CA THR A 305 10.38 -42.33 -2.67
C THR A 305 11.01 -42.48 -1.29
N GLY A 306 12.16 -41.85 -1.03
CA GLY A 306 12.74 -41.77 0.31
C GLY A 306 12.05 -40.76 1.24
N ALA A 307 11.28 -39.82 0.68
CA ALA A 307 10.48 -38.85 1.43
C ALA A 307 9.07 -39.39 1.70
N ILE A 308 8.42 -39.90 0.65
CA ILE A 308 7.09 -40.53 0.70
C ILE A 308 7.18 -41.81 -0.10
N SER A 309 7.03 -42.96 0.56
CA SER A 309 7.28 -44.26 -0.05
C SER A 309 6.34 -44.59 -1.22
N ALA A 310 6.73 -45.57 -2.04
CA ALA A 310 5.90 -46.03 -3.16
C ALA A 310 4.65 -46.79 -2.69
N GLU A 311 4.67 -47.31 -1.46
CA GLU A 311 3.55 -47.98 -0.82
C GLU A 311 2.42 -46.99 -0.53
N ILE A 312 2.73 -45.78 -0.04
CA ILE A 312 1.73 -44.71 0.15
C ILE A 312 1.08 -44.32 -1.18
N GLU A 313 1.90 -44.19 -2.23
CA GLU A 313 1.42 -43.90 -3.59
C GLU A 313 0.46 -45.00 -4.08
N SER A 314 0.86 -46.26 -3.93
CA SER A 314 0.05 -47.42 -4.30
C SER A 314 -1.26 -47.48 -3.51
N GLU A 315 -1.21 -47.19 -2.20
CA GLU A 315 -2.37 -47.13 -1.31
C GLU A 315 -3.39 -46.09 -1.79
N LEU A 316 -2.96 -44.85 -2.07
CA LEU A 316 -3.83 -43.80 -2.61
C LEU A 316 -4.50 -44.21 -3.94
N GLN A 317 -3.75 -44.84 -4.84
CA GLN A 317 -4.26 -45.30 -6.13
C GLN A 317 -5.35 -46.38 -5.98
N THR A 318 -5.35 -47.18 -4.91
CA THR A 318 -6.43 -48.16 -4.66
C THR A 318 -7.78 -47.51 -4.41
N PHE A 319 -7.80 -46.24 -3.99
CA PHE A 319 -9.01 -45.43 -3.82
C PHE A 319 -9.40 -44.65 -5.08
N GLY A 320 -8.72 -44.89 -6.21
CA GLY A 320 -8.97 -44.19 -7.48
C GLY A 320 -8.39 -42.78 -7.54
N ILE A 321 -7.50 -42.43 -6.61
CA ILE A 321 -6.84 -41.12 -6.56
C ILE A 321 -5.65 -41.13 -7.53
N THR A 322 -5.58 -40.12 -8.39
CA THR A 322 -4.44 -39.90 -9.28
C THR A 322 -3.28 -39.31 -8.47
N THR A 323 -2.11 -39.93 -8.53
CA THR A 323 -0.92 -39.43 -7.84
C THR A 323 0.06 -38.81 -8.83
N GLN A 324 0.63 -37.67 -8.48
CA GLN A 324 1.76 -37.09 -9.20
C GLN A 324 2.86 -36.72 -8.23
N ARG A 325 4.03 -37.32 -8.41
CA ARG A 325 5.21 -37.03 -7.59
C ARG A 325 5.97 -35.83 -8.17
N LEU A 326 6.27 -34.85 -7.31
CA LEU A 326 7.13 -33.70 -7.61
C LEU A 326 8.42 -33.89 -6.82
N ALA A 327 9.46 -34.36 -7.50
CA ALA A 327 10.69 -34.80 -6.86
C ALA A 327 11.88 -34.70 -7.81
N GLY A 328 12.91 -33.99 -7.36
CA GLY A 328 14.18 -33.91 -8.04
C GLY A 328 15.29 -34.69 -7.37
N ALA A 329 16.50 -34.63 -7.95
CA ALA A 329 17.70 -35.22 -7.37
C ALA A 329 18.09 -34.59 -6.01
N ASN A 330 17.64 -33.37 -5.76
CA ASN A 330 17.87 -32.60 -4.55
C ASN A 330 16.73 -31.58 -4.35
N ARG A 331 16.77 -30.82 -3.25
CA ARG A 331 15.75 -29.81 -2.92
C ARG A 331 15.62 -28.68 -3.95
N TYR A 332 16.71 -28.33 -4.65
CA TYR A 332 16.72 -27.28 -5.67
C TYR A 332 15.95 -27.73 -6.91
N ASP A 333 16.15 -28.99 -7.34
CA ASP A 333 15.42 -29.62 -8.43
C ASP A 333 13.93 -29.83 -8.08
N THR A 334 13.62 -30.31 -6.86
CA THR A 334 12.22 -30.39 -6.40
C THR A 334 11.53 -29.01 -6.44
N ALA A 335 12.20 -27.95 -5.96
CA ALA A 335 11.68 -26.59 -6.05
C ALA A 335 11.48 -26.13 -7.50
N ALA A 336 12.40 -26.48 -8.41
CA ALA A 336 12.26 -26.19 -9.82
C ALA A 336 11.05 -26.90 -10.45
N GLN A 337 10.75 -28.15 -10.09
CA GLN A 337 9.57 -28.87 -10.58
C GLN A 337 8.26 -28.29 -10.03
N ILE A 338 8.25 -27.88 -8.76
CA ILE A 338 7.09 -27.20 -8.17
C ILE A 338 6.85 -25.86 -8.89
N ALA A 339 7.90 -25.09 -9.12
CA ALA A 339 7.81 -23.81 -9.84
C ALA A 339 7.30 -23.96 -11.28
N GLU A 340 7.58 -25.08 -11.95
CA GLU A 340 6.99 -25.40 -13.25
C GLU A 340 5.47 -25.42 -13.20
N LEU A 341 4.94 -26.13 -12.20
CA LEU A 341 3.50 -26.26 -12.02
C LEU A 341 2.86 -24.99 -11.49
N VAL A 342 3.57 -24.14 -10.73
CA VAL A 342 3.08 -22.79 -10.37
C VAL A 342 2.95 -21.95 -11.64
N GLY A 343 3.96 -21.98 -12.50
CA GLY A 343 3.98 -21.26 -13.78
C GLY A 343 4.77 -19.95 -13.72
N PRO A 344 4.87 -19.25 -14.86
CA PRO A 344 5.67 -18.04 -14.96
C PRO A 344 5.04 -16.85 -14.22
N SER A 345 5.89 -15.99 -13.67
CA SER A 345 5.52 -14.72 -13.04
C SER A 345 6.63 -13.69 -13.27
N ASP A 346 6.30 -12.41 -13.24
CA ASP A 346 7.27 -11.32 -13.39
C ASP A 346 8.24 -11.24 -12.20
N ARG A 347 7.86 -11.82 -11.06
CA ARG A 347 8.69 -11.90 -9.86
C ARG A 347 8.94 -13.35 -9.46
N VAL A 348 10.19 -13.65 -9.11
CA VAL A 348 10.59 -14.90 -8.44
C VAL A 348 11.26 -14.58 -7.10
N TYR A 349 10.89 -15.34 -6.08
CA TYR A 349 11.54 -15.28 -4.77
C TYR A 349 12.63 -16.35 -4.68
N LEU A 350 13.82 -15.98 -4.24
CA LEU A 350 14.96 -16.88 -4.10
C LEU A 350 15.38 -16.97 -2.63
N ALA A 351 15.16 -18.13 -2.02
CA ALA A 351 15.50 -18.40 -0.63
C ALA A 351 16.75 -19.30 -0.51
N TYR A 352 17.40 -19.27 0.64
CA TYR A 352 18.45 -20.22 0.96
C TYR A 352 17.86 -21.62 1.14
N GLY A 353 18.46 -22.64 0.51
CA GLY A 353 17.94 -24.01 0.52
C GLY A 353 17.82 -24.64 1.90
N TYR A 354 18.53 -24.12 2.91
CA TYR A 354 18.46 -24.55 4.31
C TYR A 354 18.01 -23.40 5.24
N GLY A 355 17.30 -22.41 4.67
CA GLY A 355 16.75 -21.24 5.36
C GLY A 355 15.23 -21.26 5.33
N GLU A 356 14.64 -22.31 5.91
CA GLU A 356 13.20 -22.57 5.86
C GLU A 356 12.31 -21.40 6.34
N PRO A 357 12.66 -20.67 7.41
CA PRO A 357 11.84 -19.56 7.91
C PRO A 357 11.64 -18.43 6.89
N ASP A 358 12.67 -18.09 6.10
CA ASP A 358 12.61 -16.97 5.16
C ASP A 358 11.70 -17.32 3.96
N ALA A 359 11.78 -18.55 3.47
CA ALA A 359 10.90 -19.05 2.41
C ALA A 359 9.44 -19.09 2.87
N ILE A 360 9.18 -19.59 4.10
CA ILE A 360 7.82 -19.67 4.64
C ILE A 360 7.24 -18.28 4.86
N ALA A 361 8.02 -17.33 5.39
CA ALA A 361 7.55 -15.96 5.64
C ALA A 361 7.03 -15.25 4.37
N VAL A 362 7.66 -15.47 3.21
CA VAL A 362 7.19 -14.87 1.94
C VAL A 362 6.05 -15.66 1.31
N SER A 363 5.87 -16.92 1.69
CA SER A 363 5.22 -17.92 0.83
C SER A 363 3.76 -17.63 0.49
N SER A 364 3.00 -17.12 1.45
CA SER A 364 1.61 -16.66 1.27
C SER A 364 1.51 -15.45 0.33
N PHE A 365 2.45 -14.49 0.43
CA PHE A 365 2.50 -13.36 -0.50
C PHE A 365 2.95 -13.79 -1.90
N ALA A 366 3.93 -14.70 -2.00
CA ALA A 366 4.34 -15.28 -3.27
C ALA A 366 3.17 -15.98 -3.96
N ALA A 367 2.42 -16.77 -3.20
CA ALA A 367 1.21 -17.43 -3.64
C ALA A 367 0.12 -16.46 -4.14
N ALA A 368 -0.11 -15.36 -3.42
CA ALA A 368 -1.04 -14.30 -3.83
C ALA A 368 -0.64 -13.61 -5.15
N GLN A 369 0.67 -13.53 -5.44
CA GLN A 369 1.23 -12.96 -6.67
C GLN A 369 1.37 -13.99 -7.80
N GLY A 370 1.01 -15.27 -7.57
CA GLY A 370 1.31 -16.36 -8.50
C GLY A 370 2.83 -16.56 -8.73
N ALA A 371 3.66 -16.03 -7.84
CA ALA A 371 5.10 -16.08 -7.92
C ALA A 371 5.65 -17.39 -7.35
N SER A 372 6.64 -17.96 -8.03
CA SER A 372 7.36 -19.14 -7.55
C SER A 372 8.42 -18.78 -6.51
N ILE A 373 8.71 -19.72 -5.62
CA ILE A 373 9.85 -19.67 -4.70
C ILE A 373 10.85 -20.71 -5.18
N LEU A 374 12.07 -20.27 -5.50
CA LEU A 374 13.19 -21.12 -5.83
C LEU A 374 14.22 -21.12 -4.70
N LEU A 375 15.12 -22.10 -4.72
CA LEU A 375 16.13 -22.28 -3.69
C LEU A 375 17.54 -22.06 -4.26
N THR A 376 18.45 -21.51 -3.45
CA THR A 376 19.87 -21.36 -3.78
C THR A 376 20.76 -21.87 -2.65
N ASP A 377 22.03 -22.13 -2.98
CA ASP A 377 23.08 -22.31 -1.96
C ASP A 377 23.71 -20.96 -1.59
N THR A 378 24.53 -20.95 -0.54
CA THR A 378 25.17 -19.74 0.02
C THR A 378 26.09 -19.05 -0.99
N HIS A 379 26.92 -19.83 -1.69
CA HIS A 379 27.99 -19.31 -2.54
C HIS A 379 27.77 -19.53 -4.04
N SER A 380 26.71 -20.23 -4.42
CA SER A 380 26.46 -20.61 -5.81
C SER A 380 24.98 -20.77 -6.08
N LEU A 381 24.56 -20.37 -7.27
CA LEU A 381 23.23 -20.65 -7.79
C LEU A 381 23.21 -22.05 -8.43
N PRO A 382 22.46 -23.03 -7.88
CA PRO A 382 22.39 -24.38 -8.43
C PRO A 382 21.91 -24.39 -9.88
N GLU A 383 22.36 -25.36 -10.68
CA GLU A 383 22.06 -25.43 -12.11
C GLU A 383 20.54 -25.53 -12.37
N GLU A 384 19.85 -26.30 -11.54
CA GLU A 384 18.41 -26.53 -11.62
C GLU A 384 17.64 -25.22 -11.40
N THR A 385 18.09 -24.41 -10.44
CA THR A 385 17.56 -23.07 -10.19
C THR A 385 17.85 -22.12 -11.35
N GLN A 386 19.07 -22.13 -11.89
CA GLN A 386 19.43 -21.31 -13.06
C GLN A 386 18.56 -21.64 -14.27
N ASN A 387 18.36 -22.93 -14.54
CA ASN A 387 17.56 -23.39 -15.67
C ASN A 387 16.09 -22.99 -15.50
N ARG A 388 15.54 -23.13 -14.28
CA ARG A 388 14.17 -22.70 -14.00
C ARG A 388 14.00 -21.18 -14.13
N LEU A 389 14.95 -20.38 -13.64
CA LEU A 389 14.92 -18.93 -13.82
C LEU A 389 14.92 -18.53 -15.29
N LYS A 390 15.72 -19.18 -16.14
CA LYS A 390 15.71 -18.94 -17.59
C LYS A 390 14.36 -19.28 -18.23
N GLN A 391 13.75 -20.38 -17.80
CA GLN A 391 12.43 -20.79 -18.31
C GLN A 391 11.30 -19.85 -17.88
N ILE A 392 11.34 -19.37 -16.63
CA ILE A 392 10.36 -18.38 -16.13
C ILE A 392 10.60 -17.01 -16.78
N SER A 393 11.87 -16.61 -16.97
CA SER A 393 12.29 -15.28 -17.45
C SER A 393 11.63 -14.12 -16.67
N PRO A 394 11.79 -14.05 -15.33
CA PRO A 394 11.16 -13.00 -14.52
C PRO A 394 11.82 -11.63 -14.78
N GLY A 395 11.07 -10.53 -14.64
CA GLY A 395 11.64 -9.19 -14.60
C GLY A 395 12.44 -8.92 -13.32
N GLU A 396 12.03 -9.51 -12.20
CA GLU A 396 12.62 -9.30 -10.88
C GLU A 396 12.88 -10.62 -10.11
N VAL A 397 14.07 -10.72 -9.51
CA VAL A 397 14.43 -11.78 -8.56
C VAL A 397 14.67 -11.15 -7.18
N VAL A 398 13.93 -11.62 -6.17
CA VAL A 398 14.04 -11.12 -4.80
C VAL A 398 14.75 -12.16 -3.93
N LEU A 399 15.95 -11.82 -3.46
CA LEU A 399 16.74 -12.62 -2.53
C LEU A 399 16.17 -12.50 -1.12
N LEU A 400 15.85 -13.61 -0.49
CA LEU A 400 15.36 -13.67 0.89
C LEU A 400 16.51 -14.08 1.81
N GLY A 401 16.95 -13.15 2.64
CA GLY A 401 18.06 -13.36 3.56
C GLY A 401 19.26 -12.45 3.31
N GLY A 402 20.06 -12.27 4.37
CA GLY A 402 21.28 -11.48 4.34
C GLY A 402 22.42 -12.13 3.55
N THR A 403 23.51 -11.38 3.35
CA THR A 403 24.70 -11.85 2.60
C THR A 403 25.43 -13.02 3.26
N GLY A 404 25.18 -13.29 4.54
CA GLY A 404 25.73 -14.43 5.26
C GLY A 404 25.16 -15.79 4.85
N ILE A 405 23.95 -15.83 4.28
CA ILE A 405 23.29 -17.07 3.82
C ILE A 405 23.00 -17.08 2.31
N ILE A 406 22.98 -15.91 1.65
CA ILE A 406 22.99 -15.80 0.19
C ILE A 406 24.03 -14.75 -0.18
N SER A 407 25.23 -15.17 -0.55
CA SER A 407 26.36 -14.28 -0.77
C SER A 407 26.15 -13.27 -1.91
N SER A 408 26.93 -12.18 -1.89
CA SER A 408 26.95 -11.19 -2.97
C SER A 408 27.39 -11.78 -4.32
N ALA A 409 28.04 -12.94 -4.34
CA ALA A 409 28.38 -13.63 -5.59
C ALA A 409 27.13 -14.12 -6.33
N VAL A 410 26.17 -14.72 -5.61
CA VAL A 410 24.87 -15.14 -6.17
C VAL A 410 24.09 -13.93 -6.68
N GLU A 411 24.08 -12.84 -5.90
CA GLU A 411 23.44 -11.58 -6.30
C GLU A 411 24.07 -11.01 -7.58
N THR A 412 25.40 -10.95 -7.65
CA THR A 412 26.12 -10.44 -8.83
C THR A 412 25.85 -11.32 -10.07
N GLN A 413 25.79 -12.64 -9.90
CA GLN A 413 25.45 -13.56 -10.99
C GLN A 413 24.04 -13.30 -11.56
N LEU A 414 23.07 -12.98 -10.69
CA LEU A 414 21.69 -12.69 -11.08
C LEU A 414 21.51 -11.30 -11.69
N SER A 415 22.20 -10.28 -11.16
CA SER A 415 22.10 -8.89 -11.62
C SER A 415 22.58 -8.67 -13.06
N GLY A 416 23.31 -9.63 -13.64
CA GLY A 416 23.64 -9.61 -15.06
C GLY A 416 22.46 -9.91 -15.99
N GLN A 417 21.33 -10.42 -15.47
CA GLN A 417 20.18 -10.90 -16.25
C GLN A 417 18.83 -10.35 -15.76
N TYR A 418 18.69 -10.05 -14.47
CA TYR A 418 17.41 -9.69 -13.84
C TYR A 418 17.55 -8.44 -12.98
N ALA A 419 16.44 -7.74 -12.69
CA ALA A 419 16.42 -6.79 -11.59
C ALA A 419 16.50 -7.57 -10.28
N VAL A 420 17.48 -7.27 -9.42
CA VAL A 420 17.68 -8.00 -8.17
C VAL A 420 17.41 -7.09 -6.98
N LYS A 421 16.58 -7.57 -6.05
CA LYS A 421 16.37 -6.98 -4.72
C LYS A 421 16.78 -7.98 -3.65
N ARG A 422 17.17 -7.46 -2.49
CA ARG A 422 17.46 -8.28 -1.31
C ARG A 422 16.63 -7.84 -0.13
N TRP A 423 15.91 -8.79 0.45
CA TRP A 423 15.14 -8.63 1.67
C TRP A 423 15.72 -9.56 2.73
N GLY A 424 16.63 -9.04 3.55
CA GLY A 424 17.34 -9.84 4.55
C GLY A 424 17.58 -9.05 5.83
N GLY A 425 17.12 -9.59 6.95
CA GLY A 425 17.36 -9.03 8.28
C GLY A 425 18.59 -9.63 8.95
N ALA A 426 18.84 -9.21 10.20
CA ALA A 426 19.90 -9.79 11.03
C ALA A 426 19.60 -11.25 11.44
N ASP A 427 18.31 -11.62 11.47
CA ASP A 427 17.80 -12.96 11.75
C ASP A 427 16.50 -13.21 10.96
N ARG A 428 15.91 -14.39 11.12
CA ARG A 428 14.65 -14.80 10.47
C ARG A 428 13.48 -13.85 10.76
N TYR A 429 13.44 -13.24 11.95
CA TYR A 429 12.37 -12.33 12.33
C TYR A 429 12.55 -10.94 11.70
N GLY A 430 13.79 -10.50 11.55
CA GLY A 430 14.15 -9.31 10.79
C GLY A 430 13.85 -9.47 9.29
N THR A 431 14.15 -10.63 8.70
CA THR A 431 13.77 -10.92 7.31
C THR A 431 12.25 -10.90 7.15
N GLN A 432 11.51 -11.57 8.04
CA GLN A 432 10.04 -11.53 8.07
C GLN A 432 9.49 -10.10 8.17
N GLN A 433 10.04 -9.26 9.05
CA GLN A 433 9.65 -7.85 9.13
C GLN A 433 9.83 -7.13 7.79
N ILE A 434 10.97 -7.31 7.12
CA ILE A 434 11.25 -6.66 5.84
C ILE A 434 10.27 -7.15 4.76
N ILE A 435 9.97 -8.45 4.71
CA ILE A 435 8.96 -9.01 3.79
C ILE A 435 7.63 -8.30 4.01
N PHE A 436 7.17 -8.20 5.26
CA PHE A 436 5.90 -7.55 5.59
C PHE A 436 5.89 -6.08 5.21
N GLN A 437 6.97 -5.33 5.51
CA GLN A 437 7.09 -3.92 5.11
C GLN A 437 7.00 -3.71 3.60
N ASN A 438 7.47 -4.67 2.80
CA ASN A 438 7.47 -4.55 1.34
C ASN A 438 6.16 -5.02 0.68
N LEU A 439 5.40 -5.91 1.33
CA LEU A 439 4.28 -6.61 0.70
C LEU A 439 2.91 -6.34 1.34
N LEU A 440 2.87 -5.97 2.62
CA LEU A 440 1.63 -5.71 3.32
C LEU A 440 1.11 -4.32 2.98
N THR A 441 0.09 -4.27 2.13
CA THR A 441 -0.42 -3.03 1.52
C THR A 441 -1.91 -2.80 1.75
N HIS A 442 -2.61 -3.80 2.26
CA HIS A 442 -4.04 -3.79 2.47
C HIS A 442 -4.36 -4.65 3.69
N GLU A 443 -5.62 -4.60 4.11
CA GLU A 443 -6.14 -5.41 5.20
C GLU A 443 -6.07 -6.91 4.89
N ILE A 444 -5.53 -7.69 5.82
CA ILE A 444 -5.42 -9.15 5.70
C ILE A 444 -5.61 -9.85 7.06
N PRO A 445 -6.04 -11.12 7.07
CA PRO A 445 -5.88 -11.98 8.24
C PRO A 445 -4.41 -12.43 8.41
N VAL A 446 -3.97 -12.57 9.65
CA VAL A 446 -2.61 -13.03 9.99
C VAL A 446 -2.67 -14.38 10.71
N TYR A 447 -1.94 -15.36 10.20
CA TYR A 447 -1.81 -16.68 10.82
C TYR A 447 -0.48 -16.79 11.55
N ILE A 448 -0.52 -16.96 12.85
CA ILE A 448 0.65 -17.01 13.72
C ILE A 448 1.02 -18.47 13.97
N ALA A 449 2.27 -18.84 13.70
CA ALA A 449 2.72 -20.22 13.85
C ALA A 449 4.14 -20.28 14.39
N SER A 450 4.53 -21.46 14.88
CA SER A 450 5.87 -21.68 15.41
C SER A 450 6.95 -21.60 14.32
N SER A 451 8.08 -20.97 14.63
CA SER A 451 9.27 -20.92 13.78
C SER A 451 10.15 -22.18 13.88
N LEU A 452 9.70 -23.22 14.60
CA LEU A 452 10.40 -24.51 14.80
C LEU A 452 10.33 -25.41 13.56
N VAL A 453 10.75 -24.90 12.40
CA VAL A 453 10.58 -25.57 11.10
C VAL A 453 11.77 -26.43 10.68
N SER A 454 12.87 -26.41 11.43
CA SER A 454 14.06 -27.23 11.16
C SER A 454 14.41 -28.16 12.34
N PRO A 455 15.09 -29.30 12.09
CA PRO A 455 15.60 -30.17 13.16
C PRO A 455 16.58 -29.48 14.12
N GLN A 456 17.25 -28.41 13.66
CA GLN A 456 18.19 -27.65 14.47
C GLN A 456 17.48 -26.72 15.45
N ASP A 457 16.26 -26.29 15.11
CA ASP A 457 15.42 -25.46 15.98
C ASP A 457 14.74 -26.30 17.08
N ALA A 458 14.51 -27.59 16.85
CA ALA A 458 13.82 -28.48 17.77
C ALA A 458 14.82 -29.29 18.63
N VAL A 459 15.26 -28.72 19.76
CA VAL A 459 16.26 -29.35 20.67
C VAL A 459 15.78 -30.69 21.26
N GLN A 460 14.47 -30.98 21.27
CA GLN A 460 13.88 -32.19 21.88
C GLN A 460 12.66 -32.77 21.11
N GLY A 461 12.39 -32.34 19.87
CA GLY A 461 11.17 -32.71 19.15
C GLY A 461 11.35 -32.81 17.65
N LYS A 462 10.40 -33.44 16.96
CA LYS A 462 10.31 -33.36 15.49
C LYS A 462 10.15 -31.88 15.08
N PRO A 463 10.68 -31.45 13.92
CA PRO A 463 10.35 -30.15 13.34
C PRO A 463 8.82 -30.00 13.27
N LYS A 464 8.31 -28.82 13.61
CA LYS A 464 6.89 -28.50 13.58
C LYS A 464 6.50 -28.05 12.17
N GLY A 465 5.43 -28.63 11.65
CA GLY A 465 4.86 -28.29 10.33
C GLY A 465 4.00 -27.02 10.35
N ASP A 466 3.77 -26.44 11.52
CA ASP A 466 2.78 -25.40 11.80
C ASP A 466 2.84 -24.21 10.84
N ALA A 467 4.03 -23.65 10.62
CA ALA A 467 4.17 -22.46 9.77
C ALA A 467 3.93 -22.77 8.28
N LEU A 468 4.30 -23.96 7.80
CA LEU A 468 3.99 -24.39 6.43
C LEU A 468 2.48 -24.57 6.24
N LEU A 469 1.82 -25.23 7.19
CA LEU A 469 0.38 -25.48 7.17
C LEU A 469 -0.40 -24.15 7.28
N ALA A 470 0.01 -23.29 8.20
CA ALA A 470 -0.52 -21.94 8.36
C ALA A 470 -0.33 -21.10 7.09
N ALA A 471 0.81 -21.23 6.41
CA ALA A 471 1.06 -20.51 5.16
C ALA A 471 0.12 -20.91 4.02
N ALA A 472 -0.21 -22.21 3.91
CA ALA A 472 -1.20 -22.68 2.94
C ALA A 472 -2.60 -22.11 3.23
N LEU A 473 -3.02 -22.14 4.50
CA LEU A 473 -4.29 -21.54 4.92
C LEU A 473 -4.31 -20.02 4.71
N ALA A 474 -3.22 -19.34 5.06
CA ALA A 474 -3.04 -17.92 4.84
C ALA A 474 -3.14 -17.57 3.36
N ALA A 475 -2.43 -18.30 2.50
CA ALA A 475 -2.49 -18.09 1.06
C ALA A 475 -3.93 -18.24 0.54
N LYS A 476 -4.68 -19.26 1.00
CA LYS A 476 -6.10 -19.42 0.66
C LYS A 476 -6.93 -18.22 1.07
N ALA A 477 -6.81 -17.79 2.33
CA ALA A 477 -7.59 -16.70 2.92
C ALA A 477 -7.22 -15.30 2.40
N GLY A 478 -6.15 -15.17 1.60
CA GLY A 478 -5.60 -13.85 1.25
C GLY A 478 -4.87 -13.19 2.42
N GLY A 479 -4.44 -14.00 3.39
CA GLY A 479 -3.68 -13.63 4.56
C GLY A 479 -2.18 -13.78 4.41
N CYS A 480 -1.48 -13.61 5.53
CA CYS A 480 -0.06 -13.93 5.63
C CYS A 480 0.24 -14.85 6.82
N VAL A 481 1.38 -15.55 6.75
CA VAL A 481 1.92 -16.30 7.89
C VAL A 481 2.95 -15.46 8.63
N MET A 482 2.87 -15.47 9.96
CA MET A 482 3.83 -14.83 10.85
C MET A 482 4.42 -15.87 11.79
N SER A 483 5.71 -16.16 11.62
CA SER A 483 6.44 -17.10 12.44
C SER A 483 6.92 -16.44 13.74
N VAL A 484 6.75 -17.13 14.86
CA VAL A 484 7.18 -16.70 16.20
C VAL A 484 7.91 -17.83 16.94
N PRO A 485 8.82 -17.51 17.87
CA PRO A 485 9.26 -18.47 18.89
C PRO A 485 8.08 -18.97 19.74
N GLN A 486 8.32 -20.02 20.51
CA GLN A 486 7.28 -20.65 21.34
C GLN A 486 6.67 -19.73 22.40
N ASP A 487 7.50 -18.92 23.07
CA ASP A 487 7.15 -18.25 24.34
C ASP A 487 7.53 -16.76 24.39
N SER A 488 8.07 -16.23 23.30
CA SER A 488 8.57 -14.86 23.24
C SER A 488 8.16 -14.18 21.95
N LEU A 489 7.94 -12.86 22.04
CA LEU A 489 7.65 -12.01 20.89
C LEU A 489 8.90 -11.22 20.49
N PRO A 490 9.59 -11.58 19.39
CA PRO A 490 10.78 -10.86 18.95
C PRO A 490 10.45 -9.40 18.62
N ALA A 491 11.40 -8.49 18.85
CA ALA A 491 11.19 -7.05 18.64
C ALA A 491 10.76 -6.72 17.19
N ALA A 492 11.34 -7.41 16.19
CA ALA A 492 10.97 -7.25 14.78
C ALA A 492 9.52 -7.66 14.49
N VAL A 493 9.03 -8.71 15.14
CA VAL A 493 7.64 -9.18 15.02
C VAL A 493 6.70 -8.22 15.73
N SER A 494 7.02 -7.80 16.96
CA SER A 494 6.25 -6.80 17.70
C SER A 494 6.11 -5.49 16.93
N TYR A 495 7.20 -4.99 16.34
CA TYR A 495 7.18 -3.83 15.47
C TYR A 495 6.26 -4.04 14.26
N SER A 496 6.35 -5.19 13.59
CA SER A 496 5.52 -5.50 12.42
C SER A 496 4.03 -5.52 12.77
N LEU A 497 3.65 -6.11 13.91
CA LEU A 497 2.27 -6.14 14.40
C LEU A 497 1.76 -4.74 14.74
N LEU A 498 2.54 -3.93 15.45
CA LEU A 498 2.16 -2.57 15.83
C LEU A 498 2.05 -1.63 14.62
N TYR A 499 3.04 -1.69 13.73
CA TYR A 499 3.09 -0.83 12.55
C TYR A 499 1.94 -1.13 11.58
N ASN A 500 1.60 -2.42 11.44
CA ASN A 500 0.54 -2.87 10.54
C ASN A 500 -0.79 -3.11 11.26
N LYS A 501 -0.93 -2.69 12.52
CA LYS A 501 -2.10 -2.96 13.37
C LYS A 501 -3.43 -2.71 12.66
N GLY A 502 -3.56 -1.57 11.98
CA GLY A 502 -4.79 -1.20 11.25
C GLY A 502 -5.01 -1.95 9.92
N TYR A 503 -4.10 -2.84 9.51
CA TYR A 503 -4.27 -3.75 8.38
C TYR A 503 -4.50 -5.20 8.83
N ILE A 504 -4.53 -5.49 10.13
CA ILE A 504 -4.72 -6.83 10.66
C ILE A 504 -6.17 -6.96 11.11
N SER A 505 -7.02 -7.57 10.28
CA SER A 505 -8.44 -7.77 10.60
C SER A 505 -8.69 -8.90 11.57
N GLU A 506 -7.86 -9.93 11.49
CA GLU A 506 -7.90 -11.12 12.32
C GLU A 506 -6.47 -11.60 12.58
N ALA A 507 -6.23 -12.16 13.77
CA ALA A 507 -5.01 -12.92 14.02
C ALA A 507 -5.38 -14.28 14.61
N THR A 508 -4.85 -15.35 14.02
CA THR A 508 -5.21 -16.74 14.34
C THR A 508 -3.97 -17.54 14.60
N VAL A 509 -3.86 -18.16 15.77
CA VAL A 509 -2.75 -19.06 16.06
C VAL A 509 -3.01 -20.44 15.45
N VAL A 510 -1.98 -21.00 14.80
CA VAL A 510 -1.98 -22.36 14.24
C VAL A 510 -0.93 -23.18 14.99
N GLY A 511 -1.38 -24.30 15.57
CA GLY A 511 -0.57 -25.19 16.39
C GLY A 511 -1.01 -25.22 17.85
N ASN A 512 -0.45 -26.15 18.62
CA ASN A 512 -0.78 -26.36 20.02
C ASN A 512 0.01 -25.42 20.96
N SER A 513 -0.18 -25.54 22.27
CA SER A 513 0.50 -24.69 23.27
C SER A 513 1.99 -24.97 23.43
N GLU A 514 2.49 -26.10 22.93
CA GLU A 514 3.93 -26.38 22.85
C GLU A 514 4.57 -25.67 21.66
N SER A 515 3.78 -25.29 20.66
CA SER A 515 4.24 -24.55 19.47
C SER A 515 4.21 -23.04 19.69
N VAL A 516 3.10 -22.52 20.21
CA VAL A 516 2.91 -21.11 20.57
C VAL A 516 2.12 -21.07 21.88
N GLN A 517 2.74 -20.60 22.97
CA GLN A 517 2.11 -20.58 24.29
C GLN A 517 0.88 -19.67 24.33
N ALA A 518 -0.11 -20.04 25.15
CA ALA A 518 -1.33 -19.26 25.33
C ALA A 518 -1.07 -17.83 25.87
N THR A 519 -0.02 -17.65 26.67
CA THR A 519 0.42 -16.34 27.15
C THR A 519 0.93 -15.44 26.01
N LEU A 520 1.69 -16.01 25.07
CA LEU A 520 2.16 -15.29 23.88
C LEU A 520 1.00 -14.98 22.92
N GLU A 521 0.08 -15.92 22.71
CA GLU A 521 -1.15 -15.69 21.95
C GLU A 521 -1.95 -14.51 22.53
N TYR A 522 -2.19 -14.51 23.84
CA TYR A 522 -2.87 -13.39 24.51
C TYR A 522 -2.14 -12.06 24.32
N GLN A 523 -0.81 -12.04 24.46
CA GLN A 523 0.00 -10.85 24.22
C GLN A 523 -0.15 -10.31 22.79
N ILE A 524 -0.18 -11.20 21.79
CA ILE A 524 -0.33 -10.80 20.39
C ILE A 524 -1.72 -10.22 20.15
N HIS A 525 -2.80 -10.88 20.62
CA HIS A 525 -4.16 -10.36 20.48
C HIS A 525 -4.32 -8.97 21.09
N GLU A 526 -3.79 -8.73 22.29
CA GLU A 526 -3.86 -7.42 22.93
C GLU A 526 -3.02 -6.37 22.18
N LEU A 527 -1.91 -6.76 21.54
CA LEU A 527 -1.08 -5.87 20.74
C LEU A 527 -1.82 -5.35 19.50
N VAL A 528 -2.54 -6.22 18.79
CA VAL A 528 -3.22 -5.88 17.52
C VAL A 528 -4.65 -5.38 17.68
N LYS A 529 -5.25 -5.48 18.86
CA LYS A 529 -6.60 -4.99 19.17
C LYS A 529 -6.79 -3.50 18.94
N HIS A 530 -7.67 -3.11 18.02
CA HIS A 530 -8.06 -1.72 17.73
C HIS A 530 -9.58 -1.57 17.60
#